data_AF-A0A353JZR5-F1
#
_entry.id   AF-A0A353JZR5-F1
#
_cell.length_a   1.000
_cell.length_b   1.000
_cell.length_c   1.000
_cell.angle_alpha   90.00
_cell.angle_beta   90.00
_cell.angle_gamma   90.00
#
_symmetry.space_group_name_H-M   'P 1'
#
loop_
_entity.id
_entity.type
_entity.pdbx_description
1 polymer ?
#
loop_
_entity_poly.entity_id
_entity_poly.type
_entity_poly.pdbx_seq_one_letter_code
_entity_poly.pdbx_strand_id
1 'polypeptide(L)'
;MLCIYNKNTNPYFNLACEEYILKEFNEECFMLWRNSPCIVVGKNQNTLSEINKDYVDKNNITIVRRLSGGGAVFHDLGNINFTFISNQKETFNDFKRFTVPIIDALKQL
;
A
#
# COMPACT_ATOMS: atom_id res chain seq x y z
N MET A 1 -14.95 10.66 -7.35
CA MET A 1 -13.97 9.90 -6.56
C MET A 1 -14.63 9.38 -5.29
N LEU A 2 -14.67 8.07 -5.10
CA LEU A 2 -15.13 7.41 -3.88
C LEU A 2 -14.02 7.49 -2.81
N CYS A 3 -14.39 7.82 -1.56
CA CYS A 3 -13.45 7.84 -0.44
C CYS A 3 -13.71 6.62 0.46
N ILE A 4 -12.73 5.74 0.56
CA ILE A 4 -12.81 4.49 1.31
C ILE A 4 -11.92 4.59 2.55
N TYR A 5 -12.52 4.47 3.74
CA TYR A 5 -11.77 4.34 4.98
C TYR A 5 -11.82 2.88 5.45
N ASN A 6 -10.78 2.11 5.13
CA ASN A 6 -10.69 0.71 5.49
C ASN A 6 -10.07 0.55 6.90
N LYS A 7 -10.88 0.07 7.85
CA LYS A 7 -10.48 -0.12 9.26
C LYS A 7 -9.79 -1.46 9.53
N ASN A 8 -9.73 -2.37 8.54
CA ASN A 8 -9.04 -3.64 8.71
C ASN A 8 -7.52 -3.40 8.77
N THR A 9 -6.83 -4.18 9.61
CA THR A 9 -5.38 -4.09 9.78
C THR A 9 -4.63 -5.31 9.24
N ASN A 10 -5.33 -6.32 8.72
CA ASN A 10 -4.69 -7.51 8.20
C ASN A 10 -4.02 -7.20 6.83
N PRO A 11 -2.69 -7.36 6.69
CA PRO A 11 -1.98 -7.04 5.45
C PRO A 11 -2.47 -7.83 4.22
N TYR A 12 -2.84 -9.09 4.41
CA TYR A 12 -3.36 -9.93 3.33
C TYR A 12 -4.70 -9.42 2.82
N PHE A 13 -5.61 -9.10 3.74
CA PHE A 13 -6.92 -8.55 3.38
C PHE A 13 -6.77 -7.18 2.72
N ASN A 14 -5.94 -6.30 3.27
CA ASN A 14 -5.83 -4.94 2.77
C ASN A 14 -5.26 -4.87 1.36
N LEU A 15 -4.22 -5.66 1.06
CA LEU A 15 -3.68 -5.73 -0.30
C LEU A 15 -4.64 -6.42 -1.27
N ALA A 16 -5.38 -7.45 -0.82
CA ALA A 16 -6.42 -8.06 -1.65
C ALA A 16 -7.58 -7.08 -1.94
N CYS A 17 -7.96 -6.25 -0.95
CA CYS A 17 -8.98 -5.22 -1.09
C CYS A 17 -8.54 -4.13 -2.08
N GLU A 18 -7.29 -3.65 -1.96
CA GLU A 18 -6.70 -2.71 -2.93
C GLU A 18 -6.71 -3.28 -4.35
N GLU A 19 -6.26 -4.53 -4.52
CA GLU A 19 -6.27 -5.22 -5.81
C GLU A 19 -7.68 -5.40 -6.38
N TYR A 20 -8.65 -5.77 -5.54
CA TYR A 20 -10.03 -5.94 -5.95
C TYR A 20 -10.62 -4.61 -6.44
N ILE A 21 -10.44 -3.52 -5.69
CA ILE A 21 -10.92 -2.20 -6.10
C ILE A 21 -10.26 -1.80 -7.44
N LEU A 22 -8.95 -2.02 -7.58
CA LEU A 22 -8.22 -1.71 -8.81
C LEU A 22 -8.77 -2.46 -10.03
N LYS A 23 -9.17 -3.72 -9.86
CA LYS A 23 -9.58 -4.60 -10.96
C LYS A 23 -11.06 -4.52 -11.30
N GLU A 24 -11.91 -4.29 -10.30
CA GLU A 24 -13.36 -4.51 -10.42
C GLU A 24 -14.18 -3.21 -10.35
N PHE A 25 -13.62 -2.10 -9.85
CA PHE A 25 -14.37 -0.84 -9.74
C PHE A 25 -14.23 0.00 -11.01
N ASN A 26 -15.33 0.67 -11.40
CA ASN A 26 -15.35 1.58 -12.55
C ASN A 26 -15.20 3.05 -12.12
N GLU A 27 -15.27 3.33 -10.82
CA GLU A 27 -15.14 4.65 -10.21
C GLU A 27 -13.71 4.92 -9.75
N GLU A 28 -13.26 6.17 -9.88
CA GLU A 28 -12.03 6.61 -9.23
C GLU A 28 -12.15 6.52 -7.71
N CYS A 29 -11.13 6.01 -7.03
CA CYS A 29 -11.14 5.79 -5.59
C CYS A 29 -9.93 6.41 -4.90
N PHE A 30 -10.14 6.91 -3.68
CA PHE A 30 -9.12 7.24 -2.72
C PHE A 30 -9.33 6.39 -1.46
N MET A 31 -8.33 5.62 -1.06
CA MET A 31 -8.42 4.72 0.10
C MET A 31 -7.38 5.08 1.16
N LEU A 32 -7.81 5.14 2.42
CA LEU A 32 -6.93 5.21 3.60
C LEU A 32 -7.01 3.91 4.40
N TRP A 33 -5.86 3.37 4.78
CA TRP A 33 -5.76 2.07 5.44
C TRP A 33 -4.44 1.90 6.20
N ARG A 34 -4.37 0.91 7.09
CA ARG A 34 -3.18 0.59 7.91
C ARG A 34 -2.98 -0.90 8.01
N ASN A 35 -1.75 -1.33 8.28
CA ASN A 35 -1.42 -2.73 8.50
C ASN A 35 -0.93 -2.96 9.93
N SER A 36 -1.24 -4.12 10.50
CA SER A 36 -0.47 -4.68 11.62
C SER A 36 0.98 -4.96 11.16
N PRO A 37 1.95 -5.08 12.08
CA PRO A 37 3.37 -5.25 11.76
C PRO A 37 3.65 -6.20 10.59
N CYS A 38 4.15 -5.66 9.49
CA CYS A 38 4.43 -6.44 8.29
C CYS A 38 5.54 -5.85 7.43
N ILE A 39 6.15 -6.71 6.61
CA ILE A 39 7.03 -6.32 5.51
C ILE A 39 6.25 -6.51 4.21
N VAL A 40 6.05 -5.42 3.47
CA VAL A 40 5.46 -5.44 2.14
C VAL A 40 6.57 -5.40 1.09
N VAL A 41 6.80 -6.53 0.43
CA VAL A 41 7.85 -6.72 -0.56
C VAL A 41 7.36 -6.29 -1.94
N GLY A 42 8.21 -5.60 -2.70
CA GLY A 42 7.91 -5.18 -4.06
C GLY A 42 7.73 -6.36 -5.01
N LYS A 43 6.92 -6.18 -6.07
CA LYS A 43 6.53 -7.25 -7.00
C LYS A 43 7.70 -8.13 -7.48
N ASN A 44 8.84 -7.53 -7.81
CA ASN A 44 9.96 -8.21 -8.45
C ASN A 44 11.17 -8.50 -7.53
N GLN A 45 11.05 -8.24 -6.22
CA GLN A 45 12.18 -8.46 -5.29
C GLN A 45 12.30 -9.92 -4.85
N ASN A 46 13.53 -10.37 -4.61
CA ASN A 46 13.80 -11.62 -3.91
C ASN A 46 13.55 -11.45 -2.41
N THR A 47 12.41 -11.94 -1.92
CA THR A 47 11.98 -11.76 -0.52
C THR A 47 13.05 -12.12 0.49
N LEU A 48 13.77 -13.24 0.30
CA LEU A 48 14.78 -13.69 1.27
C LEU A 48 16.00 -12.77 1.36
N SER A 49 16.27 -11.97 0.33
CA SER A 49 17.35 -10.99 0.33
C SER A 49 16.97 -9.66 0.98
N GLU A 50 15.67 -9.39 1.15
CA GLU A 50 15.15 -8.11 1.65
C GLU A 50 14.79 -8.16 3.14
N ILE A 51 14.77 -9.34 3.74
CA ILE A 51 14.32 -9.54 5.12
C ILE A 51 15.41 -10.14 5.99
N ASN A 52 15.39 -9.75 7.27
CA ASN A 52 16.06 -10.51 8.31
C ASN A 52 15.12 -11.65 8.76
N LYS A 53 15.33 -12.85 8.20
CA LYS A 53 14.44 -14.00 8.43
C LYS A 53 14.30 -14.36 9.91
N ASP A 54 15.41 -14.43 10.65
CA ASP A 54 15.40 -14.82 12.06
C ASP A 54 14.60 -13.81 12.90
N TYR A 55 14.77 -12.51 12.62
CA TYR A 55 14.00 -11.47 13.30
C TYR A 55 12.51 -11.52 12.96
N VAL A 56 12.18 -11.75 11.70
CA VAL A 56 10.78 -11.85 11.24
C VAL A 56 10.09 -13.04 11.89
N ASP A 57 10.71 -14.22 11.88
CA ASP A 57 10.16 -15.42 12.48
C ASP A 57 9.98 -15.25 14.00
N LYS A 58 10.99 -14.70 14.68
CA LYS A 58 10.96 -14.48 16.14
C LYS A 58 9.85 -13.51 16.58
N ASN A 59 9.56 -12.49 15.77
CA ASN A 59 8.59 -11.44 16.11
C ASN A 59 7.23 -11.64 15.42
N ASN A 60 7.01 -12.76 14.73
CA ASN A 60 5.78 -13.05 13.97
C ASN A 60 5.39 -11.90 13.01
N ILE A 61 6.37 -11.31 12.34
CA ILE A 61 6.12 -10.21 11.39
C ILE A 61 5.54 -10.79 10.10
N THR A 62 4.41 -10.26 9.66
CA THR A 62 3.78 -10.75 8.42
C THR A 62 4.62 -10.37 7.21
N ILE A 63 4.83 -11.28 6.26
CA ILE A 63 5.46 -10.96 4.97
C ILE A 63 4.40 -11.10 3.88
N VAL A 64 4.28 -10.07 3.04
CA VAL A 64 3.34 -10.06 1.91
C VAL A 64 3.95 -9.37 0.70
N ARG A 65 3.60 -9.82 -0.51
CA ARG A 65 4.06 -9.22 -1.77
C ARG A 65 2.94 -8.38 -2.37
N ARG A 66 3.25 -7.14 -2.77
CA ARG A 66 2.29 -6.25 -3.45
C ARG A 66 2.39 -6.32 -4.98
N LEU A 67 1.37 -5.79 -5.66
CA LEU A 67 1.32 -5.73 -7.13
C LEU A 67 2.24 -4.68 -7.75
N SER A 68 2.58 -3.61 -7.02
CA SER A 68 3.45 -2.56 -7.53
C SER A 68 4.94 -2.92 -7.40
N GLY A 69 5.77 -2.32 -8.26
CA GLY A 69 7.22 -2.39 -8.17
C GLY A 69 7.77 -1.54 -7.01
N GLY A 70 9.09 -1.31 -7.00
CA GLY A 70 9.80 -0.60 -5.93
C GLY A 70 10.39 -1.54 -4.88
N GLY A 71 10.84 -0.98 -3.76
CA GLY A 71 11.54 -1.69 -2.69
C GLY A 71 10.62 -2.33 -1.64
N ALA A 72 11.23 -2.93 -0.62
CA ALA A 72 10.55 -3.49 0.54
C ALA A 72 10.35 -2.40 1.59
N VAL A 73 9.18 -2.38 2.23
CA VAL A 73 8.83 -1.41 3.26
C VAL A 73 8.24 -2.10 4.47
N PHE A 74 8.53 -1.59 5.66
CA PHE A 74 7.95 -2.07 6.91
C PHE A 74 6.75 -1.20 7.29
N HIS A 75 5.63 -1.83 7.64
CA HIS A 75 4.44 -1.15 8.14
C HIS A 75 4.16 -1.57 9.58
N ASP A 76 3.58 -0.66 10.34
CA ASP A 76 2.92 -0.91 11.62
C ASP A 76 1.64 -0.06 11.74
N LEU A 77 1.02 -0.03 12.93
CA LEU A 77 -0.21 0.73 13.16
C LEU A 77 0.01 2.26 13.24
N GLY A 78 1.26 2.72 13.35
CA GLY A 78 1.64 4.13 13.22
C GLY A 78 1.76 4.57 11.76
N ASN A 79 1.98 3.64 10.83
CA ASN A 79 2.04 3.91 9.40
C ASN A 79 0.64 3.96 8.75
N ILE A 80 0.33 5.07 8.08
CA ILE A 80 -0.89 5.24 7.28
C ILE A 80 -0.54 5.07 5.80
N ASN A 81 -1.22 4.14 5.14
CA ASN A 81 -1.15 3.97 3.70
C ASN A 81 -2.30 4.72 3.03
N PHE A 82 -2.02 5.32 1.88
CA PHE A 82 -3.02 5.91 1.01
C PHE A 82 -2.88 5.33 -0.40
N THR A 83 -4.01 5.13 -1.07
CA THR A 83 -4.06 4.61 -2.45
C THR A 83 -5.00 5.48 -3.27
N PHE A 84 -4.51 5.97 -4.41
CA PHE A 84 -5.35 6.53 -5.47
C PHE A 84 -5.51 5.50 -6.59
N ILE A 85 -6.75 5.23 -6.98
CA ILE A 85 -7.11 4.37 -8.10
C ILE A 85 -7.85 5.22 -9.11
N SER A 86 -7.33 5.29 -10.34
CA SER A 86 -7.92 6.05 -11.45
C SER A 86 -8.00 5.18 -12.69
N ASN A 87 -9.12 5.27 -13.40
CA ASN A 87 -9.40 4.51 -14.61
C ASN A 87 -8.95 5.22 -15.89
N GLN A 88 -8.27 6.36 -15.75
CA GLN A 88 -7.72 7.09 -16.88
C GLN A 88 -6.50 6.33 -17.42
N LYS A 89 -6.41 6.19 -18.76
CA LYS A 89 -5.25 5.62 -19.46
C LYS A 89 -4.08 6.58 -19.37
N GLU A 90 -3.49 6.69 -18.20
CA GLU A 90 -2.38 7.61 -17.96
C GLU A 90 -1.04 6.90 -17.85
N THR A 91 0.01 7.67 -18.05
CA THR A 91 1.40 7.27 -17.85
C THR A 91 1.58 6.72 -16.44
N PHE A 92 1.94 5.43 -16.37
CA PHE A 92 2.10 4.60 -15.18
C PHE A 92 3.02 5.16 -14.05
N ASN A 93 3.72 6.28 -14.27
CA ASN A 93 4.78 6.79 -13.38
C ASN A 93 4.65 8.28 -12.98
N ASP A 94 3.47 8.89 -13.04
CA ASP A 94 3.30 10.27 -12.57
C ASP A 94 3.12 10.36 -11.04
N PHE A 95 4.21 10.14 -10.31
CA PHE A 95 4.22 10.28 -8.84
C PHE A 95 3.81 11.67 -8.39
N LYS A 96 4.14 12.72 -9.14
CA LYS A 96 3.89 14.10 -8.76
C LYS A 96 2.38 14.35 -8.67
N ARG A 97 1.63 14.00 -9.71
CA ARG A 97 0.16 14.16 -9.73
C ARG A 97 -0.51 13.52 -8.52
N PHE A 98 -0.17 12.26 -8.20
CA PHE A 98 -0.84 11.53 -7.13
C PHE A 98 -0.37 11.91 -5.72
N THR A 99 0.80 12.55 -5.57
CA THR A 99 1.34 12.95 -4.26
C THR A 99 1.06 14.41 -3.90
N VAL A 100 0.81 15.30 -4.87
CA VAL A 100 0.48 16.71 -4.61
C VAL A 100 -0.69 16.89 -3.62
N PRO A 101 -1.83 16.19 -3.74
CA PRO A 101 -2.92 16.34 -2.78
C PRO A 101 -2.52 15.99 -1.34
N ILE A 102 -1.64 14.99 -1.17
CA ILE A 102 -1.13 14.58 0.15
C ILE A 102 -0.17 15.64 0.71
N ILE A 103 0.73 16.15 -0.13
CA ILE A 103 1.67 17.20 0.26
C ILE A 103 0.91 18.45 0.73
N ASP A 104 -0.11 18.86 -0.01
CA ASP A 104 -0.87 20.07 0.34
C ASP A 104 -1.74 19.88 1.57
N ALA A 105 -2.27 18.68 1.82
CA ALA A 105 -2.94 18.35 3.08
C ALA A 105 -1.97 18.43 4.27
N LEU A 106 -0.76 17.89 4.14
CA LEU A 106 0.26 17.94 5.19
C LEU A 106 0.71 19.36 5.53
N LYS A 107 0.78 20.28 4.56
CA LYS A 107 1.12 21.69 4.80
C LYS A 107 0.08 22.46 5.62
N GLN A 108 -1.13 21.94 5.73
CA GLN A 108 -2.22 22.58 6.47
C GLN A 108 -2.34 22.10 7.93
N LEU A 109 -1.51 21.13 8.32
CA LEU A 109 -1.39 20.62 9.70
C LEU A 109 -0.29 21.38 10.45
#